data_AF-A0A9D3YIY9-F1
#
_entry.id   AF-A0A9D3YIY9-F1
#
_cell.length_a   1.000
_cell.length_b   1.000
_cell.length_c   1.000
_cell.angle_alpha   90.00
_cell.angle_beta   90.00
_cell.angle_gamma   90.00
#
_symmetry.space_group_name_H-M   'P 1'
#
loop_
_entity.id
_entity.type
_entity.pdbx_description
1 polymer ?
#
loop_
_entity_poly.entity_id
_entity_poly.type
_entity_poly.pdbx_seq_one_letter_code
_entity_poly.pdbx_strand_id
1 'polypeptide(L)'
;MTTAQESIFKYADGYTHANFIQENFTPKFLEEANATLRAEAEQKCNANLQCVFDFIFTGNEQLARETERTEELAVRANEAASTFNCKMKMMIWRYLTKRYIELHYY
;
A
#
# COMPACT_ATOMS: atom_id res chain seq x y z
N MET A 1 21.80 13.64 0.12
CA MET A 1 22.32 12.91 -1.05
C MET A 1 22.04 11.45 -0.81
N THR A 2 21.44 10.78 -1.78
CA THR A 2 21.30 9.31 -1.76
C THR A 2 22.63 8.67 -2.15
N THR A 3 22.83 7.41 -1.79
CA THR A 3 23.98 6.60 -2.16
C THR A 3 23.62 5.59 -3.25
N ALA A 4 24.62 5.02 -3.92
CA ALA A 4 24.39 4.01 -4.95
C ALA A 4 23.70 2.75 -4.40
N GLN A 5 23.93 2.42 -3.12
CA GLN A 5 23.34 1.27 -2.44
C GLN A 5 21.86 1.47 -2.09
N GLU A 6 21.40 2.73 -2.04
CA GLU A 6 20.00 3.09 -1.76
C GLU A 6 19.17 3.18 -3.04
N SER A 7 19.79 3.16 -4.22
CA SER A 7 19.07 3.17 -5.49
C SER A 7 18.74 1.77 -5.96
N ILE A 8 17.46 1.52 -6.20
CA ILE A 8 16.94 0.28 -6.81
C ILE A 8 16.90 0.34 -8.34
N PHE A 9 17.25 1.49 -8.92
CA PHE A 9 17.17 1.73 -10.36
C PHE A 9 18.47 1.41 -11.08
N LYS A 10 18.36 0.95 -12.32
CA LYS A 10 19.49 0.82 -13.25
C LYS A 10 19.53 2.06 -14.15
N TYR A 11 20.73 2.61 -14.33
CA TYR A 11 20.97 3.80 -15.14
C TYR A 11 21.74 3.44 -16.41
N ALA A 12 21.60 4.25 -17.45
CA ALA A 12 22.43 4.12 -18.66
C ALA A 12 23.88 4.55 -18.37
N ASP A 13 24.80 4.18 -19.25
CA ASP A 13 26.22 4.53 -19.12
C ASP A 13 26.42 6.04 -18.96
N GLY A 14 27.23 6.44 -17.98
CA GLY A 14 27.48 7.84 -17.63
C GLY A 14 26.45 8.48 -16.68
N TYR A 15 25.35 7.78 -16.37
CA TYR A 15 24.37 8.22 -15.38
C TYR A 15 24.44 7.41 -14.08
N THR A 16 24.00 8.06 -13.00
CA THR A 16 24.01 7.57 -11.63
C THR A 16 22.78 8.11 -10.90
N HIS A 17 22.57 7.63 -9.67
CA HIS A 17 21.54 8.14 -8.76
C HIS A 17 21.64 9.66 -8.48
N ALA A 18 22.82 10.27 -8.66
CA ALA A 18 23.05 11.68 -8.34
C ALA A 18 22.83 12.64 -9.51
N ASN A 19 22.90 12.17 -10.76
CA ASN A 19 22.90 13.02 -11.95
C ASN A 19 21.85 12.63 -13.01
N PHE A 20 21.10 11.55 -12.81
CA PHE A 20 20.03 11.19 -13.72
C PHE A 20 18.83 12.13 -13.55
N ILE A 21 18.43 12.77 -14.66
CA ILE A 21 17.24 13.61 -14.75
C ILE A 21 16.44 13.17 -15.98
N GLN A 22 15.15 12.91 -15.81
CA GLN A 22 14.25 12.64 -16.91
C GLN A 22 13.54 13.94 -17.31
N GLU A 23 14.13 14.69 -18.24
CA GLU A 23 13.64 16.03 -18.63
C GLU A 23 12.21 16.03 -19.19
N ASN A 24 11.80 14.92 -19.80
CA ASN A 24 10.46 14.75 -20.38
C ASN A 24 9.43 14.20 -19.39
N PHE A 25 9.77 14.05 -18.11
CA PHE A 25 8.84 13.60 -17.09
C PHE A 25 7.92 14.76 -16.68
N THR A 26 6.66 14.69 -17.10
CA THR A 26 5.61 15.59 -16.63
C THR A 26 4.71 14.83 -15.66
N PRO A 27 4.64 15.22 -14.38
CA PRO A 27 3.67 14.67 -13.44
C PRO A 27 2.27 14.89 -14.01
N LYS A 28 1.43 13.86 -13.93
CA LYS A 28 0.04 13.97 -14.34
C LYS A 28 -0.85 13.77 -13.13
N PHE A 29 -1.83 14.64 -12.99
CA PHE A 29 -2.79 14.60 -11.89
C PHE A 29 -4.14 14.04 -12.36
N LEU A 30 -4.93 13.51 -11.44
CA LEU A 30 -6.22 12.89 -11.78
C LEU A 30 -7.22 13.91 -12.31
N GLU A 31 -7.11 15.16 -11.87
CA GLU A 31 -7.91 16.30 -12.29
C GLU A 31 -7.63 16.70 -13.74
N GLU A 32 -6.45 16.35 -14.27
CA GLU A 32 -6.04 16.61 -15.65
C GLU A 32 -6.46 15.49 -16.59
N ALA A 33 -6.96 14.37 -16.06
CA ALA A 33 -7.44 13.25 -16.85
C ALA A 33 -8.75 13.59 -17.58
N ASN A 34 -8.95 12.99 -18.75
CA ASN A 34 -10.19 13.12 -19.49
C ASN A 34 -11.38 12.62 -18.64
N ALA A 35 -12.44 13.43 -18.53
CA ALA A 35 -13.58 13.12 -17.67
C ALA A 35 -14.30 11.82 -18.05
N THR A 36 -14.37 11.49 -19.34
CA THR A 36 -14.97 10.24 -19.84
C THR A 36 -14.12 9.04 -19.47
N LEU A 37 -12.79 9.13 -19.66
CA LEU A 37 -11.86 8.08 -19.27
C LEU A 37 -11.86 7.87 -17.75
N ARG A 38 -11.97 8.95 -16.98
CA ARG A 38 -12.07 8.90 -15.53
C ARG A 38 -13.35 8.20 -15.07
N ALA A 39 -14.50 8.52 -15.66
CA ALA A 39 -15.75 7.83 -15.35
C ALA A 39 -15.71 6.33 -15.69
N GLU A 40 -15.06 5.95 -16.80
CA GLU A 40 -14.83 4.55 -17.14
C GLU A 40 -13.93 3.86 -16.12
N ALA A 41 -12.83 4.49 -15.73
CA ALA A 41 -11.91 3.98 -14.73
C ALA A 41 -12.60 3.79 -13.38
N GLU A 42 -13.40 4.77 -12.94
CA GLU A 42 -14.16 4.72 -11.69
C GLU A 42 -15.16 3.56 -11.68
N GLN A 43 -15.80 3.25 -12.83
CA GLN A 43 -16.68 2.09 -12.97
C GLN A 43 -15.91 0.76 -12.92
N LYS A 44 -14.75 0.67 -13.58
CA LYS A 44 -13.93 -0.56 -13.62
C LYS A 44 -13.27 -0.87 -12.28
N CYS A 45 -12.93 0.16 -11.53
CA CYS A 45 -12.16 0.07 -10.28
C CYS A 45 -13.00 0.22 -9.01
N ASN A 46 -14.34 0.23 -9.10
CA ASN A 46 -15.24 0.44 -7.95
C ASN A 46 -14.86 1.67 -7.09
N ALA A 47 -14.42 2.75 -7.74
CA ALA A 47 -13.90 3.97 -7.09
C ALA A 47 -12.63 3.78 -6.21
N ASN A 48 -11.88 2.68 -6.35
CA ASN A 48 -10.54 2.54 -5.80
C ASN A 48 -9.58 3.51 -6.51
N LEU A 49 -9.07 4.52 -5.78
CA LEU A 49 -8.27 5.60 -6.37
C LEU A 49 -7.00 5.09 -7.03
N GLN A 50 -6.30 4.16 -6.40
CA GLN A 50 -5.03 3.61 -6.87
C GLN A 50 -5.23 2.84 -8.19
N CYS A 51 -6.29 2.02 -8.26
CA CYS A 51 -6.70 1.35 -9.50
C CYS A 51 -7.08 2.35 -10.59
N VAL A 52 -7.84 3.40 -10.25
CA VAL A 52 -8.23 4.45 -11.21
C VAL A 52 -7.00 5.14 -11.79
N PHE A 53 -6.04 5.50 -10.95
CA PHE A 53 -4.75 6.09 -11.38
C PHE A 53 -4.01 5.15 -12.33
N ASP A 54 -3.80 3.89 -11.92
CA ASP A 54 -3.07 2.92 -12.73
C ASP A 54 -3.75 2.67 -14.07
N PHE A 55 -5.08 2.59 -14.11
CA PHE A 55 -5.84 2.43 -15.35
C PHE A 55 -5.67 3.63 -16.28
N ILE A 56 -5.85 4.86 -15.77
CA ILE A 56 -5.77 6.09 -16.57
C ILE A 56 -4.37 6.29 -17.15
N PHE A 57 -3.32 6.02 -16.37
CA PHE A 57 -1.95 6.34 -16.77
C PHE A 57 -1.24 5.23 -17.54
N THR A 58 -1.62 3.98 -17.33
CA THR A 58 -1.00 2.85 -18.03
C THR A 58 -1.88 2.29 -19.15
N GLY A 59 -3.19 2.54 -19.11
CA GLY A 59 -4.17 1.90 -20.01
C GLY A 59 -4.29 0.39 -19.78
N ASN A 60 -3.69 -0.15 -18.72
CA ASN A 60 -3.62 -1.57 -18.45
C ASN A 60 -4.59 -1.97 -17.34
N GLU A 61 -5.73 -2.54 -17.74
CA GLU A 61 -6.77 -3.00 -16.84
C GLU A 61 -6.33 -4.15 -15.91
N GLN A 62 -5.42 -5.00 -16.37
CA GLN A 62 -4.91 -6.08 -15.54
C GLN A 62 -4.03 -5.53 -14.41
N LEU A 63 -3.16 -4.57 -14.73
CA LEU A 63 -2.33 -3.90 -13.72
C LEU A 63 -3.20 -3.19 -12.68
N ALA A 64 -4.20 -2.43 -13.12
CA ALA A 64 -5.10 -1.70 -12.24
C ALA A 64 -5.84 -2.63 -11.24
N ARG A 65 -6.34 -3.79 -11.72
CA ARG A 65 -6.96 -4.80 -10.85
C ARG A 65 -6.00 -5.45 -9.87
N GLU A 66 -4.76 -5.67 -10.28
CA GLU A 66 -3.73 -6.22 -9.40
C GLU A 66 -3.40 -5.23 -8.27
N THR A 67 -3.45 -3.93 -8.54
CA THR A 67 -3.33 -2.87 -7.52
C THR A 67 -4.48 -2.92 -6.52
N GLU A 68 -5.73 -2.98 -6.99
CA GLU A 68 -6.92 -3.15 -6.12
C GLU A 68 -6.78 -4.39 -5.22
N ARG A 69 -6.42 -5.54 -5.81
CA ARG A 69 -6.23 -6.80 -5.07
C ARG A 69 -5.13 -6.69 -4.02
N THR A 70 -4.03 -6.00 -4.34
CA THR A 70 -2.90 -5.83 -3.43
C THR A 70 -3.31 -5.01 -2.21
N GLU A 71 -4.12 -3.97 -2.41
CA GLU A 71 -4.66 -3.16 -1.31
C GLU A 71 -5.59 -3.97 -0.40
N GLU A 72 -6.52 -4.76 -0.97
CA GLU A 72 -7.39 -5.64 -0.18
C GLU A 72 -6.61 -6.67 0.64
N LEU A 73 -5.51 -7.20 0.09
CA LEU A 73 -4.64 -8.14 0.81
C LEU A 73 -3.93 -7.44 1.97
N ALA A 74 -3.47 -6.21 1.77
CA ALA A 74 -2.87 -5.41 2.84
C ALA A 74 -3.87 -5.10 3.96
N VAL A 75 -5.12 -4.74 3.63
CA VAL A 75 -6.19 -4.53 4.61
C VAL A 75 -6.44 -5.81 5.41
N ARG A 76 -6.63 -6.94 4.73
CA ARG A 76 -6.86 -8.25 5.39
C ARG A 76 -5.69 -8.66 6.29
N ALA A 77 -4.45 -8.43 5.86
CA ALA A 77 -3.27 -8.71 6.67
C ALA A 77 -3.25 -7.84 7.95
N ASN A 78 -3.61 -6.57 7.84
CA ASN A 78 -3.68 -5.65 8.98
C ASN A 78 -4.80 -6.04 9.96
N GLU A 79 -5.98 -6.44 9.45
CA GLU A 79 -7.09 -6.91 10.29
C GLU A 79 -6.75 -8.21 11.02
N ALA A 80 -6.09 -9.15 10.34
CA ALA A 80 -5.59 -10.37 10.95
C ALA A 80 -4.58 -10.08 12.07
N ALA A 81 -3.65 -9.16 11.84
CA ALA A 81 -2.69 -8.72 12.85
C ALA A 81 -3.36 -8.05 14.06
N SER A 82 -4.36 -7.20 13.83
CA SER A 82 -5.15 -6.55 14.89
C SER A 82 -5.90 -7.57 15.74
N THR A 83 -6.57 -8.52 15.09
CA THR A 83 -7.32 -9.60 15.77
C THR A 83 -6.39 -10.47 16.62
N PHE A 84 -5.21 -10.80 16.09
CA PHE A 84 -4.19 -11.55 16.84
C PHE A 84 -3.72 -10.79 18.09
N ASN A 85 -3.43 -9.50 17.96
CA ASN A 85 -3.02 -8.65 19.07
C ASN A 85 -4.09 -8.57 20.17
N CYS A 86 -5.38 -8.44 19.79
CA CYS A 86 -6.49 -8.43 20.74
C CYS A 86 -6.65 -9.76 21.49
N LYS A 87 -6.58 -10.89 20.77
CA LYS A 87 -6.63 -12.23 21.39
C LYS A 87 -5.48 -12.45 22.37
N MET A 88 -4.27 -12.04 21.99
CA MET A 88 -3.09 -12.17 22.84
C MET A 88 -3.19 -11.32 24.11
N LYS A 89 -3.65 -10.06 24.00
CA LYS A 89 -3.93 -9.21 25.17
C LYS A 89 -4.98 -9.83 26.10
N MET A 90 -6.06 -10.39 25.56
CA MET A 90 -7.07 -11.08 26.38
C MET A 90 -6.52 -12.31 27.10
N MET A 91 -5.70 -13.12 26.44
CA MET A 91 -5.06 -14.28 27.08
C MET A 91 -4.13 -13.87 28.21
N ILE A 92 -3.29 -12.86 27.99
CA ILE A 92 -2.38 -12.33 29.02
C ILE A 92 -3.18 -11.78 30.20
N TRP A 93 -4.23 -11.00 29.94
CA TRP A 93 -5.10 -10.47 31.00
C TRP A 93 -5.69 -11.61 31.83
N ARG A 94 -6.34 -12.60 31.20
CA ARG A 94 -6.90 -13.77 31.90
C ARG A 94 -5.87 -14.51 32.77
N TYR A 95 -4.66 -14.69 32.24
CA TYR A 95 -3.58 -15.35 32.98
C TYR A 95 -3.15 -14.53 34.21
N LEU A 96 -2.98 -13.22 34.06
CA LEU A 96 -2.61 -12.32 35.15
C LEU A 96 -3.72 -12.22 36.21
N THR A 97 -4.98 -12.12 35.81
CA THR A 97 -6.10 -12.05 36.77
C THR A 97 -6.19 -13.34 37.58
N LYS A 98 -6.02 -14.50 36.93
CA LYS A 98 -6.04 -15.80 37.62
C LYS A 98 -4.89 -15.91 38.62
N ARG A 99 -3.67 -15.53 38.22
CA ARG A 99 -2.49 -15.55 39.09
C ARG A 99 -2.61 -14.58 40.27
N TYR A 100 -3.21 -13.41 40.06
CA TYR A 100 -3.46 -12.43 41.12
C TYR A 100 -4.44 -12.97 42.17
N ILE A 101 -5.52 -13.62 41.74
CA ILE A 101 -6.49 -14.24 42.64
C ILE A 101 -5.84 -15.37 43.46
N GLU A 102 -5.04 -16.23 42.81
CA GLU A 102 -4.33 -17.33 43.49
C GLU A 102 -3.34 -16.83 44.57
N LEU A 103 -2.75 -15.64 44.41
CA LEU A 103 -1.77 -15.08 45.34
C LEU A 103 -2.37 -14.29 46.52
N HIS A 104 -3.64 -13.89 46.43
CA HIS A 104 -4.26 -12.98 47.42
C HIS A 104 -5.51 -13.53 48.10
N TYR A 105 -6.04 -14.66 47.65
CA TYR A 105 -7.24 -15.29 48.21
C TYR A 105 -7.03 -16.74 48.68
N TYR A 106 -5.79 -17.20 48.77
CA TYR A 106 -5.34 -18.39 49.51
C TYR A 106 -4.30 -17.96 50.54
#